data_AF-A0A7T7FAS3-F1
#
_entry.id   AF-A0A7T7FAS3-F1
#
_cell.length_a   1.000
_cell.length_b   1.000
_cell.length_c   1.000
_cell.angle_alpha   90.00
_cell.angle_beta   90.00
_cell.angle_gamma   90.00
#
_symmetry.space_group_name_H-M   'P 1'
#
loop_
_entity.id
_entity.type
_entity.pdbx_description
1 polymer ?
#
loop_
_entity_poly.entity_id
_entity_poly.type
_entity_poly.pdbx_seq_one_letter_code
_entity_poly.pdbx_strand_id
1 'polypeptide(L)'
;MRDLEQPFEISYQGSSANVIEAEIRGRRIFQVHFTDGRKPLSVIVGRDNYDKKFWTSIPEGRQQEAEEVGRLIAGYIRNKIK
;
A
#
# COMPACT_ATOMS: atom_id res chain seq x y z
N MET A 1 16.27 -8.29 10.15
CA MET A 1 15.18 -7.31 9.94
C MET A 1 15.39 -6.69 8.58
N ARG A 2 14.35 -6.55 7.76
CA ARG A 2 14.45 -5.76 6.52
C ARG A 2 14.25 -4.29 6.89
N ASP A 3 15.01 -3.39 6.27
CA ASP A 3 14.80 -1.96 6.45
C ASP A 3 13.47 -1.53 5.81
N LEU A 4 12.80 -0.57 6.44
CA LEU A 4 11.59 0.06 5.88
C LEU A 4 11.97 0.83 4.62
N GLU A 5 11.07 0.84 3.63
CA GLU A 5 11.25 1.70 2.47
C GLU A 5 11.18 3.17 2.88
N GLN A 6 12.11 3.99 2.38
CA GLN A 6 11.97 5.44 2.44
C GLN A 6 10.68 5.85 1.72
N PRO A 7 10.01 6.94 2.14
CA PRO A 7 8.81 7.42 1.47
C PRO A 7 9.03 7.55 -0.03
N PHE A 8 8.08 7.05 -0.81
CA PHE A 8 8.16 7.03 -2.27
C PHE A 8 6.85 7.45 -2.91
N GLU A 9 6.87 7.71 -4.21
CA GLU A 9 5.71 8.21 -4.94
C GLU A 9 5.19 7.15 -5.93
N ILE A 10 3.87 7.07 -6.05
CA ILE A 10 3.18 6.29 -7.07
C ILE A 10 2.21 7.19 -7.84
N SER A 11 1.92 6.83 -9.09
CA SER A 11 0.84 7.45 -9.87
C SER A 11 -0.42 6.59 -9.80
N TYR A 12 -1.53 7.18 -9.36
CA TYR A 12 -2.83 6.51 -9.24
C TYR A 12 -3.95 7.40 -9.79
N GLN A 13 -4.71 6.88 -10.75
CA GLN A 13 -5.84 7.58 -11.39
C GLN A 13 -5.50 9.01 -11.87
N GLY A 14 -4.32 9.19 -12.47
CA GLY A 14 -3.88 10.48 -13.01
C GLY A 14 -3.38 11.48 -11.96
N SER A 15 -3.32 11.09 -10.68
CA SER A 15 -2.76 11.90 -9.60
C SER A 15 -1.59 11.18 -8.92
N SER A 16 -0.71 11.96 -8.33
CA SER A 16 0.38 11.43 -7.50
C SER A 16 -0.10 11.05 -6.11
N ALA A 17 0.52 10.03 -5.53
CA ALA A 17 0.33 9.69 -4.12
C ALA A 17 1.66 9.36 -3.46
N ASN A 18 1.89 9.93 -2.27
CA ASN A 18 3.03 9.61 -1.44
C ASN A 18 2.72 8.37 -0.59
N VAL A 19 3.64 7.41 -0.57
CA VAL A 19 3.53 6.16 0.17
C VAL A 19 4.56 6.15 1.28
N ILE A 20 4.10 5.97 2.51
CA ILE A 20 4.93 5.84 3.70
C ILE A 20 4.76 4.42 4.22
N GLU A 21 5.86 3.70 4.35
CA GLU A 21 5.87 2.39 4.98
C GLU A 21 6.04 2.51 6.50
N ALA A 22 5.21 1.77 7.23
CA ALA A 22 5.35 1.59 8.67
C ALA A 22 5.21 0.10 9.03
N GLU A 23 5.77 -0.29 10.18
CA GLU A 23 5.58 -1.61 10.76
C GLU A 23 4.89 -1.48 12.12
N ILE A 24 3.75 -2.18 12.28
CA ILE A 24 3.03 -2.24 13.55
C ILE A 24 2.84 -3.70 13.93
N ARG A 25 3.43 -4.12 15.06
CA ARG A 25 3.36 -5.49 15.59
C ARG A 25 3.73 -6.56 14.53
N GLY A 26 4.80 -6.34 13.76
CA GLY A 26 5.23 -7.29 12.72
C GLY A 26 4.44 -7.22 11.41
N ARG A 27 3.47 -6.30 11.28
CA ARG A 27 2.67 -6.11 10.05
C ARG A 27 3.12 -4.85 9.33
N ARG A 28 3.41 -5.00 8.04
CA ARG A 28 3.67 -3.88 7.13
C ARG A 28 2.36 -3.15 6.83
N ILE A 29 2.38 -1.84 6.98
CA ILE A 29 1.29 -0.93 6.66
C ILE A 29 1.85 0.12 5.72
N PHE A 30 1.10 0.39 4.65
CA PHE A 30 1.43 1.44 3.71
C PHE A 30 0.38 2.53 3.83
N GLN A 31 0.79 3.70 4.29
CA GLN A 31 -0.05 4.88 4.31
C GLN A 31 0.10 5.60 2.98
N VAL A 32 -1.01 5.80 2.28
CA VAL A 32 -1.06 6.38 0.95
C VAL A 32 -1.76 7.72 1.04
N HIS A 33 -1.00 8.78 0.81
CA HIS A 33 -1.43 10.17 0.88
C HIS A 33 -1.57 10.71 -0.53
N PHE A 34 -2.82 10.86 -0.98
CA PHE A 34 -3.13 11.38 -2.31
C PHE A 34 -2.92 12.90 -2.35
N THR A 35 -2.32 13.40 -3.43
CA THR A 35 -2.10 14.85 -3.61
C THR A 35 -3.33 15.59 -4.12
N ASP A 36 -4.36 14.87 -4.56
CA ASP A 36 -5.61 15.41 -5.10
C ASP A 36 -6.71 15.66 -4.04
N GLY A 37 -6.36 15.55 -2.75
CA GLY A 37 -7.26 15.83 -1.64
C GLY A 37 -8.18 14.67 -1.23
N ARG A 38 -8.07 13.49 -1.86
CA ARG A 38 -8.76 12.29 -1.37
C ARG A 38 -8.33 11.93 0.05
N LYS A 39 -9.23 11.27 0.77
CA LYS A 39 -8.91 10.72 2.10
C LYS A 39 -7.72 9.76 1.99
N PRO A 40 -6.73 9.85 2.90
CA PRO A 40 -5.64 8.88 2.96
C PRO A 40 -6.15 7.45 3.02
N LEU A 41 -5.37 6.53 2.45
CA LEU A 41 -5.68 5.11 2.43
C LEU A 41 -4.57 4.36 3.14
N SER A 42 -4.89 3.61 4.19
CA SER A 42 -3.95 2.67 4.78
C SER A 42 -4.18 1.30 4.15
N VAL A 43 -3.13 0.72 3.57
CA VAL A 43 -3.17 -0.56 2.87
C VAL A 43 -2.28 -1.57 3.59
N ILE A 44 -2.77 -2.79 3.76
CA ILE A 44 -2.02 -3.92 4.31
C ILE A 44 -2.14 -5.14 3.41
N VAL A 45 -1.26 -6.13 3.61
CA VAL A 45 -1.43 -7.47 3.03
C VAL A 45 -2.19 -8.35 4.03
N GLY A 46 -3.43 -8.68 3.69
CA GLY A 46 -4.24 -9.68 4.37
C GLY A 46 -4.00 -11.09 3.82
N ARG A 47 -4.61 -12.09 4.47
CA ARG A 47 -4.69 -13.47 3.99
C ARG A 47 -6.13 -13.96 4.10
N ASP A 48 -6.62 -14.62 3.06
CA ASP A 48 -7.97 -15.19 3.06
C ASP A 48 -8.01 -16.57 3.75
N ASN A 49 -9.17 -17.22 3.73
CA ASN A 49 -9.38 -18.54 4.33
C ASN A 49 -8.54 -19.66 3.67
N TYR A 50 -7.94 -19.39 2.51
CA TYR A 50 -7.07 -20.30 1.76
C TYR A 50 -5.59 -19.90 1.86
N ASP A 51 -5.22 -19.04 2.81
CA ASP A 51 -3.88 -18.45 2.99
C ASP A 51 -3.39 -17.61 1.78
N LYS A 52 -4.30 -17.25 0.86
CA LYS A 52 -3.95 -16.42 -0.29
C LYS A 52 -3.80 -14.97 0.14
N LYS A 53 -2.67 -14.37 -0.22
CA LYS A 53 -2.39 -12.97 0.06
C LYS A 53 -3.26 -12.07 -0.81
N PHE A 54 -3.84 -11.04 -0.19
CA PHE A 54 -4.56 -9.99 -0.89
C PHE A 54 -4.28 -8.63 -0.24
N TRP A 55 -4.47 -7.56 -0.99
CA TRP A 55 -4.34 -6.20 -0.49
C TRP A 55 -5.67 -5.74 0.10
N THR A 56 -5.67 -5.07 1.25
CA THR A 56 -6.90 -4.59 1.88
C THR A 56 -6.71 -3.27 2.61
N SER A 57 -7.80 -2.53 2.81
CA SER A 57 -7.80 -1.21 3.43
C SER A 57 -8.08 -1.27 4.93
N ILE A 58 -7.53 -0.32 5.68
CA ILE A 58 -7.92 -0.03 7.06
C ILE A 58 -8.27 1.46 7.19
N PRO A 59 -9.49 1.83 7.61
CA PRO A 59 -10.66 0.97 7.82
C PRO A 59 -11.15 0.30 6.53
N GLU A 60 -12.03 -0.69 6.69
CA GLU A 60 -12.65 -1.43 5.59
C GLU A 60 -13.56 -0.52 4.73
N GLY A 61 -13.92 -1.00 3.53
CA GLY A 61 -14.81 -0.29 2.59
C GLY A 61 -14.12 0.35 1.38
N ARG A 62 -12.79 0.26 1.29
CA ARG A 62 -11.99 0.74 0.14
C ARG A 62 -11.19 -0.39 -0.51
N GLN A 63 -11.78 -1.59 -0.59
CA GLN A 63 -11.11 -2.81 -1.04
C GLN A 63 -10.59 -2.71 -2.48
N GLN A 64 -11.41 -2.21 -3.41
CA GLN A 64 -10.99 -2.03 -4.81
C GLN A 64 -9.77 -1.11 -4.92
N GLU A 65 -9.81 0.02 -4.23
CA GLU A 65 -8.71 1.00 -4.22
C GLU A 65 -7.45 0.43 -3.57
N ALA A 66 -7.60 -0.32 -2.47
CA ALA A 66 -6.50 -1.02 -1.82
C ALA A 66 -5.82 -2.04 -2.74
N GLU A 67 -6.60 -2.78 -3.53
CA GLU A 67 -6.05 -3.72 -4.50
C GLU A 67 -5.30 -3.04 -5.64
N GLU A 68 -5.87 -1.97 -6.19
CA GLU A 68 -5.22 -1.21 -7.27
C GLU A 68 -3.93 -0.55 -6.79
N VAL A 69 -3.99 0.17 -5.67
CA VAL A 69 -2.84 0.86 -5.06
C VAL A 69 -1.81 -0.12 -4.56
N GLY A 70 -2.23 -1.23 -3.93
CA GLY A 70 -1.33 -2.27 -3.45
C GLY A 70 -0.53 -2.94 -4.57
N ARG A 71 -1.11 -3.12 -5.76
CA ARG A 71 -0.38 -3.58 -6.94
C ARG A 71 0.72 -2.60 -7.37
N LEU A 72 0.46 -1.29 -7.31
CA LEU A 72 1.45 -0.25 -7.63
C LEU A 72 2.62 -0.26 -6.64
N ILE A 73 2.31 -0.34 -5.34
CA ILE A 73 3.31 -0.48 -4.27
C ILE A 73 4.19 -1.71 -4.49
N ALA A 74 3.57 -2.87 -4.76
CA ALA A 74 4.30 -4.10 -5.05
C ALA A 74 5.23 -3.96 -6.26
N GLY A 75 4.75 -3.29 -7.32
CA GLY A 75 5.52 -3.01 -8.53
C GLY A 75 6.73 -2.14 -8.26
N TYR A 76 6.56 -1.05 -7.52
CA TYR A 76 7.64 -0.15 -7.12
C TYR A 76 8.74 -0.89 -6.34
N ILE A 77 8.34 -1.59 -5.27
CA ILE A 77 9.28 -2.32 -4.40
C ILE A 77 10.01 -3.42 -5.18
N ARG A 78 9.30 -4.17 -6.04
CA ARG A 78 9.92 -5.23 -6.86
C ARG A 78 10.94 -4.66 -7.85
N ASN A 79 10.67 -3.51 -8.45
CA ASN A 79 11.57 -2.89 -9.41
C ASN A 79 12.83 -2.33 -8.75
N LYS A 80 12.75 -1.88 -7.49
CA LYS A 80 13.91 -1.42 -6.71
C LYS A 80 14.86 -2.55 -6.31
N ILE A 81 14.35 -3.78 -6.19
CA ILE A 81 15.13 -4.96 -5.81
C ILE A 81 15.89 -5.57 -7.02
N LYS A 82 15.50 -5.22 -8.25
CA LYS A 82 16.23 -5.62 -9.47
C LYS A 82 17.43 -4.70 -9.71
#